data_AF-A0A3B8ZJR9-F1
#
_entry.id   AF-A0A3B8ZJR9-F1
#
_cell.length_a   1.000
_cell.length_b   1.000
_cell.length_c   1.000
_cell.angle_alpha   90.00
_cell.angle_beta   90.00
_cell.angle_gamma   90.00
#
_symmetry.space_group_name_H-M   'P 1'
#
loop_
_entity.id
_entity.type
_entity.pdbx_description
1 polymer ?
#
loop_
_entity_poly.entity_id
_entity_poly.type
_entity_poly.pdbx_seq_one_letter_code
_entity_poly.pdbx_strand_id
1 'polypeptide(L)'
;MEWQSGTSAPQQRAGRHFIGWSGPILPAVAQRLYDLYAQGQHWDMRGVLLVLPTSLAERRLNELLTIAADQAQTKLYPPEMVTLGSLPERLYVARQAFASEPIVRLAWTSALKQLPLDQLRQIVPFPPPAHASQQWLELGKTMAHLHRELAADCMDFAKVAAALGRNHPEAVRWQALSKIQRLYLDQLHQLKLWDIQTARLRA
;
A
#
# COMPACT_ATOMS: atom_id res chain seq x y z
N MET A 1 -16.03 35.70 0.34
CA MET A 1 -16.43 34.78 -0.74
C MET A 1 -16.82 33.48 -0.07
N GLU A 2 -18.12 33.34 0.16
CA GLU A 2 -18.77 32.31 0.96
C GLU A 2 -18.77 30.98 0.18
N TRP A 3 -18.25 29.91 0.80
CA TRP A 3 -18.45 28.56 0.32
C TRP A 3 -19.63 27.95 1.07
N GLN A 4 -20.80 28.09 0.48
CA GLN A 4 -22.00 27.39 0.91
C GLN A 4 -21.93 25.92 0.45
N SER A 5 -22.22 25.03 1.41
CA SER A 5 -22.97 23.78 1.24
C SER A 5 -22.31 22.65 0.44
N GLY A 6 -21.32 22.01 1.06
CA GLY A 6 -20.99 20.62 0.73
C GLY A 6 -22.09 19.69 1.22
N THR A 7 -22.82 19.10 0.28
CA THR A 7 -23.83 18.06 0.50
C THR A 7 -23.22 16.94 1.35
N SER A 8 -23.70 16.80 2.58
CA SER A 8 -23.30 15.72 3.48
C SER A 8 -23.73 14.39 2.88
N ALA A 9 -22.75 13.59 2.44
CA ALA A 9 -22.98 12.19 2.08
C ALA A 9 -23.67 11.49 3.25
N PRO A 10 -24.72 10.68 3.03
CA PRO A 10 -25.40 9.98 4.10
C PRO A 10 -24.38 9.11 4.84
N GLN A 11 -24.21 9.36 6.14
CA GLN A 11 -23.40 8.51 7.03
C GLN A 11 -24.06 7.12 7.11
N GLN A 12 -23.74 6.24 6.16
CA GLN A 12 -24.08 4.83 6.30
C GLN A 12 -23.32 4.30 7.52
N ARG A 13 -24.07 3.94 8.57
CA ARG A 13 -23.51 3.25 9.75
C ARG A 13 -22.94 1.91 9.31
N ALA A 14 -21.68 1.66 9.63
CA ALA A 14 -21.06 0.36 9.42
C ALA A 14 -21.86 -0.73 10.16
N GLY A 15 -22.39 -1.71 9.43
CA GLY A 15 -23.07 -2.87 9.98
C GLY A 15 -22.08 -3.98 10.32
N ARG A 16 -22.25 -4.63 11.48
CA ARG A 16 -21.46 -5.80 11.86
C ARG A 16 -22.31 -7.06 11.74
N HIS A 17 -21.85 -8.03 10.96
CA HIS A 17 -22.50 -9.32 10.79
C HIS A 17 -21.53 -10.45 11.12
N PHE A 18 -21.98 -11.39 11.95
CA PHE A 18 -21.20 -12.57 12.31
C PHE A 18 -21.64 -13.74 11.43
N ILE A 19 -20.70 -14.35 10.71
CA ILE A 19 -20.96 -15.51 9.84
C ILE A 19 -21.17 -16.79 10.68
N GLY A 20 -20.65 -16.83 11.91
CA GLY A 20 -20.73 -17.99 12.81
C GLY A 20 -19.59 -19.00 12.57
N TRP A 21 -19.64 -20.10 13.32
CA TRP A 21 -18.61 -21.15 13.35
C TRP A 21 -19.17 -22.56 13.06
N SER A 22 -20.42 -22.65 12.61
CA SER A 22 -21.12 -23.93 12.36
C SER A 22 -20.61 -24.67 11.11
N GLY A 23 -19.73 -24.05 10.33
CA GLY A 23 -19.12 -24.64 9.14
C GLY A 23 -17.99 -23.77 8.59
N PRO A 24 -17.47 -24.13 7.40
CA PRO A 24 -16.41 -23.34 6.76
C PRO A 24 -16.87 -21.91 6.45
N ILE A 25 -16.04 -20.93 6.81
CA ILE A 25 -16.39 -19.50 6.75
C ILE A 25 -16.67 -19.01 5.32
N LEU A 26 -15.81 -19.34 4.36
CA LEU A 26 -15.92 -18.80 2.99
C LEU A 26 -17.20 -19.27 2.26
N PRO A 27 -17.62 -20.54 2.32
CA PRO A 27 -18.93 -20.96 1.80
C PRO A 27 -20.10 -20.19 2.41
N ALA A 28 -20.09 -19.96 3.73
CA ALA A 28 -21.14 -19.20 4.40
C ALA A 28 -21.14 -17.71 3.98
N VAL A 29 -19.96 -17.12 3.73
CA VAL A 29 -19.83 -15.79 3.13
C VAL A 29 -20.38 -15.76 1.71
N ALA A 30 -20.06 -16.76 0.86
CA ALA A 30 -20.56 -16.84 -0.51
C ALA A 30 -22.10 -16.92 -0.54
N GLN A 31 -22.70 -17.77 0.31
CA GLN A 31 -24.15 -17.86 0.44
C GLN A 31 -24.76 -16.52 0.85
N ARG A 32 -24.16 -15.85 1.84
CA ARG A 32 -24.65 -14.54 2.28
C ARG A 32 -24.57 -13.49 1.16
N LEU A 33 -23.50 -13.49 0.38
CA LEU A 33 -23.37 -12.59 -0.76
C LEU A 33 -24.41 -12.89 -1.85
N TYR A 34 -24.77 -14.17 -2.02
CA TYR A 34 -25.87 -14.57 -2.90
C TYR A 34 -27.19 -13.99 -2.39
N ASP A 35 -27.52 -14.21 -1.12
CA ASP A 35 -28.78 -13.74 -0.52
C ASP A 35 -28.94 -12.20 -0.56
N LEU A 36 -27.83 -11.46 -0.52
CA LEU A 36 -27.83 -10.00 -0.54
C LEU A 36 -27.93 -9.39 -1.94
N TYR A 37 -27.27 -10.01 -2.93
CA TYR A 37 -27.04 -9.39 -4.24
C TYR A 37 -27.64 -10.15 -5.43
N ALA A 38 -28.12 -11.38 -5.23
CA ALA A 38 -28.82 -12.12 -6.27
C ALA A 38 -30.27 -11.62 -6.41
N GLN A 39 -30.66 -11.32 -7.65
CA GLN A 39 -32.00 -10.88 -8.02
C GLN A 39 -32.42 -11.58 -9.31
N GLY A 40 -33.37 -12.50 -9.20
CA GLY A 40 -33.79 -13.34 -10.32
C GLY A 40 -32.63 -14.17 -10.85
N GLN A 41 -32.30 -14.01 -12.14
CA GLN A 41 -31.19 -14.73 -12.80
C GLN A 41 -29.84 -13.99 -12.74
N HIS A 42 -29.76 -12.86 -12.04
CA HIS A 42 -28.56 -12.04 -11.99
C HIS A 42 -28.01 -11.99 -10.57
N TRP A 43 -26.71 -12.22 -10.43
CA TRP A 43 -25.99 -12.01 -9.17
C TRP A 43 -24.96 -10.91 -9.39
N ASP A 44 -25.37 -9.66 -9.16
CA ASP A 44 -24.59 -8.48 -9.54
C ASP A 44 -23.90 -7.82 -8.34
N MET A 45 -22.57 -7.88 -8.32
CA MET A 45 -21.74 -7.30 -7.26
C MET A 45 -20.73 -6.29 -7.80
N ARG A 46 -20.91 -5.74 -9.01
CA ARG A 46 -19.95 -4.78 -9.61
C ARG A 46 -19.72 -3.50 -8.78
N GLY A 47 -20.68 -3.14 -7.93
CA GLY A 47 -20.56 -2.00 -7.00
C GLY A 47 -20.00 -2.36 -5.62
N VAL A 48 -19.53 -3.59 -5.42
CA VAL A 48 -19.11 -4.13 -4.12
C VAL A 48 -17.60 -4.30 -4.09
N LEU A 49 -16.96 -3.76 -3.05
CA LEU A 49 -15.56 -3.99 -2.71
C LEU A 49 -15.47 -4.97 -1.54
N LEU A 50 -14.87 -6.14 -1.77
CA LEU A 50 -14.59 -7.13 -0.73
C LEU A 50 -13.13 -7.05 -0.30
N VAL A 51 -12.92 -6.86 1.00
CA VAL A 51 -11.59 -6.83 1.60
C VAL A 51 -11.33 -8.13 2.34
N LEU A 52 -10.29 -8.85 1.92
CA LEU A 52 -9.96 -10.17 2.44
C LEU A 52 -8.58 -10.18 3.11
N PRO A 53 -8.36 -11.09 4.07
CA PRO A 53 -7.10 -11.11 4.84
C PRO A 53 -5.90 -11.52 3.97
N THR A 54 -6.11 -12.33 2.94
CA THR A 54 -5.04 -12.88 2.09
C THR A 54 -5.49 -13.07 0.65
N SER A 55 -4.54 -13.09 -0.30
CA SER A 55 -4.80 -13.41 -1.70
C SER A 55 -5.31 -14.85 -1.89
N LEU A 56 -4.99 -15.76 -0.97
CA LEU A 56 -5.54 -17.12 -0.99
C LEU A 56 -7.04 -17.12 -0.67
N ALA A 57 -7.47 -16.33 0.32
CA ALA A 57 -8.89 -16.18 0.65
C ALA A 57 -9.66 -15.55 -0.51
N GLU A 58 -9.07 -14.56 -1.18
CA GLU A 58 -9.60 -13.96 -2.42
C GLU A 58 -9.79 -14.98 -3.52
N ARG A 59 -8.74 -15.74 -3.85
CA ARG A 59 -8.83 -16.79 -4.86
C ARG A 59 -9.91 -17.81 -4.50
N ARG A 60 -9.93 -18.26 -3.24
CA ARG A 60 -10.87 -19.28 -2.79
C ARG A 60 -12.32 -18.78 -2.79
N LEU A 61 -12.56 -17.53 -2.40
CA LEU A 61 -13.90 -16.95 -2.47
C LEU A 61 -14.37 -16.80 -3.91
N ASN A 62 -13.50 -16.32 -4.82
CA ASN A 62 -13.80 -16.27 -6.26
C ASN A 62 -14.26 -17.62 -6.83
N GLU A 63 -13.55 -18.70 -6.49
CA GLU A 63 -13.91 -20.07 -6.89
C GLU A 63 -15.30 -20.45 -6.35
N LEU A 64 -15.56 -20.17 -5.07
CA LEU A 64 -16.84 -20.49 -4.42
C LEU A 64 -18.01 -19.68 -5.00
N LEU A 65 -17.82 -18.40 -5.31
CA LEU A 65 -18.83 -17.57 -5.98
C LEU A 65 -19.18 -18.13 -7.36
N THR A 66 -18.16 -18.56 -8.12
CA THR A 66 -18.35 -19.15 -9.45
C THR A 66 -19.13 -20.47 -9.37
N ILE A 67 -18.75 -21.36 -8.44
CA ILE A 67 -19.45 -22.63 -8.23
C ILE A 67 -20.90 -22.39 -7.80
N ALA A 68 -21.13 -21.46 -6.88
CA ALA A 68 -22.48 -21.13 -6.40
C ALA A 68 -23.36 -20.55 -7.52
N ALA A 69 -22.79 -19.70 -8.38
CA ALA A 69 -23.51 -19.11 -9.51
C ALA A 69 -23.95 -20.17 -10.53
N ASP A 70 -23.06 -21.11 -10.86
CA ASP A 70 -23.34 -22.25 -11.73
C ASP A 70 -24.44 -23.14 -11.15
N GLN A 71 -24.34 -23.51 -9.87
CA GLN A 71 -25.36 -24.32 -9.18
C GLN A 71 -26.73 -23.62 -9.15
N ALA A 72 -26.75 -22.31 -8.95
CA ALA A 72 -27.98 -21.52 -8.93
C ALA A 72 -28.49 -21.12 -10.33
N GLN A 73 -27.75 -21.47 -11.40
CA GLN A 73 -28.04 -21.05 -12.78
C GLN A 73 -28.22 -19.52 -12.91
N THR A 74 -27.36 -18.77 -12.21
CA THR A 74 -27.36 -17.30 -12.23
C THR A 74 -26.13 -16.75 -12.94
N LYS A 75 -26.30 -15.60 -13.58
CA LYS A 75 -25.20 -14.86 -14.19
C LYS A 75 -24.49 -14.02 -13.12
N LEU A 76 -23.28 -14.44 -12.77
CA LEU A 76 -22.42 -13.74 -11.82
C LEU A 76 -21.71 -12.54 -12.47
N TYR A 77 -21.86 -11.37 -11.85
CA TYR A 77 -20.98 -10.22 -12.05
C TYR A 77 -20.18 -10.01 -10.76
N PRO A 78 -18.90 -10.44 -10.72
CA PRO A 78 -18.16 -10.55 -9.48
C PRO A 78 -17.84 -9.18 -8.85
N PRO A 79 -17.60 -9.14 -7.53
CA PRO A 79 -17.14 -7.94 -6.85
C PRO A 79 -15.67 -7.65 -7.16
N GLU A 80 -15.24 -6.42 -6.88
CA GLU A 80 -13.82 -6.16 -6.74
C GLU A 80 -13.34 -6.79 -5.42
N MET A 81 -12.24 -7.56 -5.48
CA MET A 81 -11.60 -8.12 -4.30
C MET A 81 -10.20 -7.56 -4.12
N VAL A 82 -9.88 -7.19 -2.89
CA VAL A 82 -8.58 -6.66 -2.50
C VAL A 82 -8.15 -7.24 -1.17
N THR A 83 -6.85 -7.17 -0.88
CA THR A 83 -6.33 -7.45 0.46
C THR A 83 -6.25 -6.17 1.28
N LEU A 84 -6.14 -6.30 2.60
CA LEU A 84 -5.90 -5.15 3.50
C LEU A 84 -4.69 -4.30 3.05
N GLY A 85 -3.66 -4.94 2.50
CA GLY A 85 -2.45 -4.27 2.05
C GLY A 85 -2.62 -3.37 0.82
N SER A 86 -3.69 -3.53 0.03
CA SER A 86 -3.99 -2.74 -1.16
C SER A 86 -5.28 -1.92 -1.04
N LEU A 87 -5.99 -2.03 0.10
CA LEU A 87 -7.19 -1.25 0.39
C LEU A 87 -6.94 0.26 0.39
N PRO A 88 -5.83 0.81 0.95
CA PRO A 88 -5.67 2.25 1.06
C PRO A 88 -5.83 2.97 -0.29
N GLU A 89 -5.30 2.40 -1.37
CA GLU A 89 -5.37 2.97 -2.72
C GLU A 89 -6.79 3.02 -3.32
N ARG A 90 -7.77 2.41 -2.67
CA ARG A 90 -9.21 2.52 -3.02
C ARG A 90 -9.94 3.58 -2.21
N LEU A 91 -9.32 4.10 -1.15
CA LEU A 91 -9.91 5.06 -0.23
C LEU A 91 -9.50 6.51 -0.54
N TYR A 92 -8.63 6.73 -1.52
CA TYR A 92 -8.23 8.06 -1.98
C TYR A 92 -8.02 8.11 -3.49
N VAL A 93 -8.06 9.33 -4.06
CA VAL A 93 -7.75 9.56 -5.47
C VAL A 93 -6.25 9.85 -5.61
N ALA A 94 -5.53 8.99 -6.30
CA ALA A 94 -4.12 9.19 -6.59
C ALA A 94 -3.94 10.43 -7.51
N ARG A 95 -3.05 11.37 -7.13
CA ARG A 95 -2.79 12.57 -7.95
C ARG A 95 -1.81 12.31 -9.09
N GLN A 96 -1.04 11.23 -9.02
CA GLN A 96 -0.06 10.79 -10.02
C GLN A 96 -0.03 9.26 -10.08
N ALA A 97 0.53 8.71 -11.15
CA ALA A 97 0.77 7.27 -11.26
C ALA A 97 1.78 6.81 -10.20
N PHE A 98 1.59 5.62 -9.65
CA PHE A 98 2.53 5.06 -8.67
C PHE A 98 3.79 4.54 -9.37
N ALA A 99 4.94 4.78 -8.74
CA ALA A 99 6.21 4.20 -9.16
C ALA A 99 6.15 2.68 -9.05
N SER A 100 6.56 1.97 -10.11
CA SER A 100 6.69 0.52 -10.08
C SER A 100 7.87 0.10 -9.21
N GLU A 101 7.85 -1.14 -8.71
CA GLU A 101 8.89 -1.64 -7.81
C GLU A 101 10.32 -1.55 -8.40
N PRO A 102 10.57 -1.84 -9.71
CA PRO A 102 11.88 -1.62 -10.31
C PRO A 102 12.30 -0.13 -10.29
N ILE A 103 11.38 0.79 -10.55
CA ILE A 103 11.65 2.24 -10.51
C ILE A 103 11.98 2.69 -9.09
N VAL A 104 11.22 2.23 -8.09
CA VAL A 104 11.51 2.50 -6.68
C VAL A 104 12.92 2.05 -6.31
N ARG A 105 13.30 0.81 -6.67
CA ARG A 105 14.64 0.28 -6.40
C ARG A 105 15.74 1.12 -7.06
N LEU A 106 15.58 1.46 -8.34
CA LEU A 106 16.56 2.27 -9.07
C LEU A 106 16.65 3.70 -8.52
N ALA A 107 15.53 4.31 -8.13
CA ALA A 107 15.50 5.64 -7.53
C ALA A 107 16.22 5.66 -6.17
N TRP A 108 16.02 4.66 -5.31
CA TRP A 108 16.79 4.52 -4.07
C TRP A 108 18.29 4.34 -4.33
N THR A 109 18.65 3.46 -5.27
CA THR A 109 20.06 3.27 -5.66
C THR A 109 20.68 4.56 -6.20
N SER A 110 19.94 5.31 -7.02
CA SER A 110 20.37 6.60 -7.56
C SER A 110 20.54 7.64 -6.45
N ALA A 111 19.58 7.76 -5.53
CA ALA A 111 19.66 8.66 -4.37
C ALA A 111 20.87 8.35 -3.47
N LEU A 112 21.17 7.07 -3.24
CA LEU A 112 22.36 6.62 -2.51
C LEU A 112 23.67 7.05 -3.20
N LYS A 113 23.75 6.91 -4.53
CA LYS A 113 24.94 7.29 -5.31
C LYS A 113 25.15 8.80 -5.42
N GLN A 114 24.08 9.59 -5.27
CA GLN A 114 24.14 11.06 -5.34
C GLN A 114 24.56 11.70 -4.00
N LEU A 115 24.52 10.96 -2.89
CA LEU A 115 24.86 11.51 -1.60
C LEU A 115 26.39 11.71 -1.46
N PRO A 116 26.86 12.86 -0.91
CA PRO A 116 28.26 13.06 -0.60
C PRO A 116 28.85 11.95 0.28
N LEU A 117 30.10 11.57 0.04
CA LEU A 117 30.74 10.39 0.65
C LEU A 117 30.76 10.44 2.18
N ASP A 118 30.98 11.62 2.77
CA ASP A 118 30.97 11.87 4.21
C ASP A 118 29.61 11.56 4.84
N GLN A 119 28.52 11.92 4.16
CA GLN A 119 27.15 11.65 4.59
C GLN A 119 26.76 10.19 4.32
N LEU A 120 27.19 9.63 3.19
CA LEU A 120 26.97 8.22 2.88
C LEU A 120 27.62 7.30 3.92
N ARG A 121 28.82 7.64 4.39
CA ARG A 121 29.53 6.91 5.45
C ARG A 121 28.80 6.91 6.79
N GLN A 122 27.87 7.84 7.03
CA GLN A 122 27.02 7.81 8.22
C GLN A 122 25.99 6.68 8.16
N ILE A 123 25.64 6.22 6.96
CA ILE A 123 24.61 5.20 6.72
C ILE A 123 25.27 3.85 6.45
N VAL A 124 26.29 3.85 5.59
CA VAL A 124 27.07 2.68 5.22
C VAL A 124 28.55 2.99 5.45
N PRO A 125 29.15 2.55 6.57
CA PRO A 125 30.53 2.88 6.93
C PRO A 125 31.56 2.58 5.82
N PHE A 126 31.35 1.48 5.09
CA PHE A 126 32.17 1.06 3.96
C PHE A 126 31.31 0.97 2.69
N PRO A 127 31.08 2.09 1.99
CA PRO A 127 30.20 2.10 0.83
C PRO A 127 30.78 1.28 -0.33
N PRO A 128 29.94 0.64 -1.16
CA PRO A 128 30.39 -0.12 -2.31
C PRO A 128 31.23 0.72 -3.30
N PRO A 129 32.21 0.13 -4.01
CA PRO A 129 32.87 0.79 -5.12
C PRO A 129 31.88 1.28 -6.18
N ALA A 130 32.19 2.37 -6.89
CA ALA A 130 31.27 2.99 -7.85
C ALA A 130 30.76 2.03 -8.95
N HIS A 131 31.61 1.10 -9.38
CA HIS A 131 31.31 0.10 -10.41
C HIS A 131 30.59 -1.16 -9.88
N ALA A 132 30.39 -1.29 -8.56
CA ALA A 132 29.77 -2.46 -7.94
C ALA A 132 28.23 -2.41 -8.04
N SER A 133 27.68 -2.39 -9.26
CA SER A 133 26.25 -2.15 -9.53
C SER A 133 25.30 -3.05 -8.75
N GLN A 134 25.63 -4.33 -8.58
CA GLN A 134 24.79 -5.26 -7.81
C GLN A 134 24.73 -4.89 -6.32
N GLN A 135 25.86 -4.52 -5.71
CA GLN A 135 25.91 -4.13 -4.29
C GLN A 135 25.10 -2.85 -4.04
N TRP A 136 25.17 -1.89 -4.96
CA TRP A 136 24.34 -0.68 -4.92
C TRP A 136 22.85 -0.95 -5.09
N LEU A 137 22.49 -1.95 -5.89
CA LEU A 137 21.10 -2.36 -6.06
C LEU A 137 20.57 -3.02 -4.77
N GLU A 138 21.35 -3.88 -4.14
CA GLU A 138 20.97 -4.47 -2.84
C GLU A 138 20.80 -3.39 -1.76
N LEU A 139 21.69 -2.42 -1.70
CA LEU A 139 21.55 -1.30 -0.76
C LEU A 139 20.28 -0.47 -1.03
N GLY A 140 19.93 -0.25 -2.31
CA GLY A 140 18.66 0.38 -2.69
C GLY A 140 17.43 -0.42 -2.25
N LYS A 141 17.48 -1.75 -2.35
CA LYS A 141 16.42 -2.63 -1.81
C LYS A 141 16.30 -2.51 -0.30
N THR A 142 17.42 -2.49 0.43
CA THR A 142 17.41 -2.30 1.89
C THR A 142 16.77 -0.97 2.28
N MET A 143 17.07 0.13 1.57
CA MET A 143 16.43 1.42 1.84
C MET A 143 14.93 1.39 1.55
N ALA A 144 14.51 0.78 0.44
CA ALA A 144 13.10 0.62 0.10
C ALA A 144 12.33 -0.25 1.12
N HIS A 145 13.00 -1.26 1.69
CA HIS A 145 12.42 -2.08 2.77
C HIS A 145 12.23 -1.26 4.05
N LEU A 146 13.29 -0.58 4.52
CA LEU A 146 13.24 0.26 5.73
C LEU A 146 12.18 1.37 5.63
N HIS A 147 12.08 2.03 4.45
CA HIS A 147 11.06 3.04 4.18
C HIS A 147 9.63 2.47 4.32
N ARG A 148 9.41 1.26 3.81
CA ARG A 148 8.10 0.59 3.88
C ARG A 148 7.75 0.15 5.30
N GLU A 149 8.71 -0.38 6.05
CA GLU A 149 8.50 -0.77 7.45
C GLU A 149 8.08 0.43 8.28
N LEU A 150 8.80 1.56 8.19
CA LEU A 150 8.45 2.77 8.93
C LEU A 150 7.12 3.38 8.48
N ALA A 151 6.81 3.33 7.18
CA ALA A 151 5.55 3.82 6.68
C ALA A 151 4.34 3.06 7.24
N ALA A 152 4.51 1.77 7.61
CA ALA A 152 3.46 0.98 8.27
C ALA A 152 3.04 1.59 9.62
N ASP A 153 3.99 2.21 10.33
CA ASP A 153 3.77 2.92 11.59
C ASP A 153 3.54 4.43 11.39
N CYS A 154 3.14 4.84 10.19
CA CYS A 154 2.95 6.24 9.82
C CYS A 154 4.19 7.14 9.99
N MET A 155 5.39 6.54 9.97
CA MET A 155 6.66 7.22 10.12
C MET A 155 7.40 7.41 8.80
N ASP A 156 8.17 8.49 8.72
CA ASP A 156 9.19 8.71 7.70
C ASP A 156 10.55 8.93 8.38
N PHE A 157 11.64 9.01 7.61
CA PHE A 157 12.98 9.09 8.19
C PHE A 157 13.20 10.42 8.94
N ALA A 158 12.49 11.49 8.54
CA ALA A 158 12.55 12.78 9.22
C ALA A 158 11.89 12.72 10.61
N LYS A 159 10.74 12.05 10.72
CA LYS A 159 10.04 11.82 11.99
C LYS A 159 10.90 11.01 12.96
N VAL A 160 11.58 9.96 12.48
CA VAL A 160 12.51 9.18 13.32
C VAL A 160 13.68 10.04 13.78
N ALA A 161 14.31 10.80 12.87
CA ALA A 161 15.40 11.71 13.24
C ALA A 161 14.98 12.75 14.29
N ALA A 162 13.74 13.26 14.20
CA ALA A 162 13.19 14.19 15.18
C ALA A 162 12.93 13.52 16.54
N ALA A 163 12.42 12.29 16.55
CA ALA A 163 12.09 11.55 17.76
C ALA A 163 13.33 11.14 18.59
N LEU A 164 14.46 10.84 17.94
CA LEU A 164 15.69 10.45 18.64
C LEU A 164 16.31 11.59 19.46
N GLY A 165 16.12 12.84 19.03
CA GLY A 165 16.78 14.00 19.65
C GLY A 165 18.28 14.13 19.32
N ARG A 166 18.86 15.31 19.57
CA ARG A 166 20.20 15.68 19.08
C ARG A 166 21.36 14.87 19.69
N ASN A 167 21.19 14.38 20.92
CA ASN A 167 22.25 13.69 21.67
C ASN A 167 22.27 12.17 21.44
N HIS A 168 21.33 11.63 20.65
CA HIS A 168 21.27 10.20 20.39
C HIS A 168 22.41 9.79 19.44
N PRO A 169 23.12 8.67 19.70
CA PRO A 169 24.23 8.22 18.85
C PRO A 169 23.84 8.07 17.37
N GLU A 170 22.61 7.64 17.11
CA GLU A 170 22.07 7.42 15.76
C GLU A 170 21.53 8.70 15.08
N ALA A 171 21.52 9.85 15.76
CA ALA A 171 20.89 11.06 15.24
C ALA A 171 21.46 11.50 13.88
N VAL A 172 22.80 11.45 13.75
CA VAL A 172 23.50 11.83 12.51
C VAL A 172 23.15 10.87 11.37
N ARG A 173 23.08 9.56 11.65
CA ARG A 173 22.70 8.54 10.67
C ARG A 173 21.27 8.75 10.16
N TRP A 174 20.32 9.02 11.06
CA TRP A 174 18.92 9.26 10.66
C TRP A 174 18.72 10.58 9.93
N GLN A 175 19.51 11.61 10.25
CA GLN A 175 19.53 12.84 9.45
C GLN A 175 20.05 12.58 8.03
N ALA A 176 21.10 11.77 7.87
CA ALA A 176 21.59 11.37 6.55
C ALA A 176 20.54 10.54 5.79
N LEU A 177 19.89 9.57 6.44
CA LEU A 177 18.78 8.79 5.87
C LEU A 177 17.66 9.71 5.37
N SER A 178 17.23 10.68 6.19
CA SER A 178 16.19 11.65 5.80
C SER A 178 16.54 12.42 4.53
N LYS A 179 17.81 12.78 4.33
CA LYS A 179 18.28 13.41 3.09
C LYS A 179 18.17 12.46 1.89
N ILE A 180 18.53 11.18 2.04
CA ILE A 180 18.35 10.19 0.97
C ILE A 180 16.87 10.01 0.64
N GLN A 181 16.00 9.90 1.64
CA GLN A 181 14.55 9.78 1.41
C GLN A 181 14.02 10.97 0.61
N ARG A 182 14.50 12.19 0.89
CA ARG A 182 14.15 13.38 0.11
C ARG A 182 14.64 13.27 -1.34
N LEU A 183 15.92 12.93 -1.55
CA LEU A 183 16.48 12.73 -2.91
C LEU A 183 15.70 11.68 -3.70
N TYR A 184 15.33 10.57 -3.06
CA TYR A 184 14.49 9.53 -3.65
C TYR A 184 13.12 10.08 -4.10
N LEU A 185 12.42 10.78 -3.21
CA LEU A 185 11.10 11.35 -3.52
C LEU A 185 11.17 12.44 -4.60
N ASP A 186 12.21 13.26 -4.58
CA ASP A 186 12.45 14.30 -5.59
C ASP A 186 12.66 13.68 -6.97
N GLN A 187 13.39 12.56 -7.07
CA GLN A 187 13.57 11.83 -8.32
C GLN A 187 12.25 11.27 -8.84
N LEU A 188 11.41 10.67 -7.98
CA LEU A 188 10.09 10.21 -8.41
C LEU A 188 9.20 11.36 -8.86
N HIS A 189 9.25 12.49 -8.14
CA HIS A 189 8.50 13.68 -8.51
C HIS A 189 8.90 14.23 -9.88
N GLN A 190 10.20 14.25 -10.20
CA GLN A 190 10.71 14.63 -11.54
C GLN A 190 10.19 13.70 -12.64
N LEU A 191 10.02 12.41 -12.34
CA LEU A 191 9.42 11.42 -13.25
C LEU A 191 7.89 11.48 -13.28
N LYS A 192 7.26 12.41 -12.55
CA LYS A 192 5.80 12.52 -12.37
C LYS A 192 5.18 11.24 -11.78
N LEU A 193 5.92 10.60 -10.88
CA LEU A 193 5.51 9.39 -10.18
C LEU A 193 5.37 9.65 -8.68
N TRP A 194 4.46 8.89 -8.07
CA TRP A 194 4.27 8.85 -6.62
C TRP A 194 4.83 7.59 -5.99
N ASP A 195 5.47 7.76 -4.84
CA ASP A 195 5.73 6.66 -3.92
C ASP A 195 4.43 6.27 -3.21
N ILE A 196 4.04 5.00 -3.33
CA ILE A 196 2.78 4.49 -2.75
C ILE A 196 2.76 4.65 -1.22
N GLN A 197 3.88 4.45 -0.54
CA GLN A 197 3.93 4.54 0.91
C GLN A 197 3.76 5.98 1.39
N THR A 198 4.40 6.93 0.71
CA THR A 198 4.27 8.36 1.02
C THR A 198 2.90 8.90 0.64
N ALA A 199 2.28 8.39 -0.43
CA ALA A 199 0.91 8.74 -0.80
C ALA A 199 -0.08 8.37 0.33
N ARG A 200 0.06 7.17 0.92
CA ARG A 200 -0.77 6.75 2.07
C ARG A 200 -0.67 7.69 3.28
N LEU A 201 0.49 8.31 3.51
CA LEU A 201 0.71 9.22 4.63
C LEU A 201 0.11 10.62 4.39
N ARG A 202 -0.17 10.99 3.13
CA ARG A 202 -0.52 12.36 2.73
C ARG A 202 -1.89 12.49 2.05
N ALA A 203 -2.52 11.37 1.74
CA ALA A 203 -3.81 11.29 1.05
C ALA A 203 -4.96 11.90 1.87
#